data_AF-A0A963BQE4-F1
#
_entry.id   AF-A0A963BQE4-F1
#
_cell.length_a   1.000
_cell.length_b   1.000
_cell.length_c   1.000
_cell.angle_alpha   90.00
_cell.angle_beta   90.00
_cell.angle_gamma   90.00
#
_symmetry.space_group_name_H-M   'P 1'
#
loop_
_entity.id
_entity.type
_entity.pdbx_description
1 polymer ?
#
loop_
_entity_poly.entity_id
_entity_poly.type
_entity_poly.pdbx_seq_one_letter_code
_entity_poly.pdbx_strand_id
1 'polypeptide(L)'
;MSTTITSTTRKLPKGVMLNAYPDSIGKALADTVAMLKKPELKEVFSLFYILPTFFNSDLDRGFSVIDYNINNELVSTDDLEELDKLNVMLKFDLVLNHLSVGSPQFQDMLKNGDKSKYKNFFIDWNEFWAPHGEMGDDGYVIPNEEYLQQLFMRKPGLPILKVRFPDGSDRPYWNTFYQEVVYQEIAAGDLADIDGLSPDQAAVVTALVNDAIRAKADFRTLDFGANEQFKEAVVSVVESKRNYLGQMDLNADSEGVWEFYDETLRKLRDYGAKLVRLDAFAYLHKQPGMTNFFNKPGTWEYLERLKIMAEKYELILLPEIHSEYGYGLHEEVANRGFPIYDFFLPGLIIDALDRGTSTALLNWIGELRDKGI
;
A
#
# COMPACT_ATOMS: atom_id res chain seq x y z
N MET A 1 18.32 -29.04 20.44
CA MET A 1 18.77 -29.61 19.14
C MET A 1 18.74 -28.47 18.15
N SER A 2 19.90 -28.02 17.69
CA SER A 2 20.03 -26.92 16.73
C SER A 2 19.70 -27.46 15.35
N THR A 3 18.49 -27.21 14.85
CA THR A 3 18.13 -27.48 13.47
C THR A 3 18.80 -26.44 12.60
N THR A 4 19.94 -26.79 12.02
CA THR A 4 20.59 -26.02 10.97
C THR A 4 19.65 -26.00 9.76
N ILE A 5 18.89 -24.91 9.59
CA ILE A 5 18.14 -24.66 8.36
C ILE A 5 19.19 -24.36 7.29
N THR A 6 19.52 -25.36 6.48
CA THR A 6 20.27 -25.15 5.25
C THR A 6 19.38 -24.35 4.31
N SER A 7 19.59 -23.02 4.25
CA SER A 7 18.96 -22.14 3.26
C SER A 7 19.38 -22.64 1.88
N THR A 8 18.46 -23.31 1.19
CA THR A 8 18.62 -23.62 -0.23
C THR A 8 18.17 -22.38 -0.98
N THR A 9 19.12 -21.59 -1.48
CA THR A 9 18.82 -20.47 -2.39
C THR A 9 18.04 -21.02 -3.59
N ARG A 10 16.72 -20.82 -3.57
CA ARG A 10 15.83 -21.27 -4.65
C ARG A 10 16.17 -20.49 -5.90
N LYS A 11 16.37 -21.20 -7.01
CA LYS A 11 16.66 -20.55 -8.29
C LYS A 11 15.40 -19.85 -8.80
N LEU A 12 15.57 -18.62 -9.27
CA LEU A 12 14.50 -17.88 -9.95
C LEU A 12 13.98 -18.72 -11.13
N PRO A 13 12.65 -18.85 -11.30
CA PRO A 13 12.10 -19.56 -12.43
C PRO A 13 12.55 -18.94 -13.75
N LYS A 14 12.79 -19.78 -14.75
CA LYS A 14 13.17 -19.35 -16.10
C LYS A 14 11.93 -19.26 -16.98
N GLY A 15 11.95 -18.35 -17.94
CA GLY A 15 10.86 -18.14 -18.90
C GLY A 15 10.40 -16.69 -18.95
N VAL A 16 9.53 -16.38 -19.92
CA VAL A 16 8.96 -15.03 -20.04
C VAL A 16 7.81 -14.89 -19.05
N MET A 17 7.75 -13.72 -18.40
CA MET A 17 6.70 -13.36 -17.45
C MET A 17 5.74 -12.35 -18.08
N LEU A 18 4.46 -12.68 -18.15
CA LEU A 18 3.41 -11.71 -18.43
C LEU A 18 3.20 -10.83 -17.20
N ASN A 19 2.94 -9.54 -17.38
CA ASN A 19 2.55 -8.62 -16.31
C ASN A 19 1.29 -7.86 -16.73
N ALA A 20 0.21 -8.00 -15.97
CA ALA A 20 -1.07 -7.36 -16.28
C ALA A 20 -1.98 -7.30 -15.04
N TYR A 21 -2.92 -6.35 -15.04
CA TYR A 21 -4.07 -6.43 -14.13
C TYR A 21 -5.03 -7.53 -14.61
N PRO A 22 -5.80 -8.15 -13.70
CA PRO A 22 -6.91 -9.06 -14.05
C PRO A 22 -7.80 -8.56 -15.20
N ASP A 23 -8.09 -7.27 -15.25
CA ASP A 23 -8.97 -6.59 -16.21
C ASP A 23 -8.22 -5.90 -17.37
N SER A 24 -6.91 -6.09 -17.52
CA SER A 24 -6.15 -5.45 -18.60
C SER A 24 -6.45 -6.03 -19.98
N ILE A 25 -6.79 -7.32 -20.04
CA ILE A 25 -7.26 -7.98 -21.26
C ILE A 25 -8.72 -8.33 -21.03
N GLY A 26 -9.63 -7.71 -21.79
CA GLY A 26 -11.07 -7.91 -21.60
C GLY A 26 -11.59 -7.17 -20.37
N LYS A 27 -12.31 -7.88 -19.49
CA LYS A 27 -12.97 -7.33 -18.30
C LYS A 27 -12.59 -8.07 -17.02
N ALA A 28 -12.12 -9.31 -17.11
CA ALA A 28 -11.78 -10.16 -15.97
C ALA A 28 -10.61 -11.10 -16.30
N LEU A 29 -10.02 -11.73 -15.28
CA LEU A 29 -8.86 -12.62 -15.44
C LEU A 29 -9.15 -13.76 -16.42
N ALA A 30 -10.39 -14.25 -16.45
CA ALA A 30 -10.87 -15.26 -17.39
C ALA A 30 -10.59 -14.91 -18.87
N ASP A 31 -10.65 -13.63 -19.24
CA ASP A 31 -10.36 -13.17 -20.61
C ASP A 31 -8.86 -13.30 -20.93
N THR A 32 -7.99 -13.02 -19.94
CA THR A 32 -6.54 -13.26 -20.06
C THR A 32 -6.25 -14.76 -20.15
N VAL A 33 -6.93 -15.60 -19.35
CA VAL A 33 -6.81 -17.06 -19.41
C VAL A 33 -7.25 -17.59 -20.78
N ALA A 34 -8.37 -17.10 -21.31
CA ALA A 34 -8.84 -17.46 -22.65
C ALA A 34 -7.84 -17.05 -23.74
N MET A 35 -7.19 -15.89 -23.60
CA MET A 35 -6.10 -15.49 -24.47
C MET A 35 -4.92 -16.46 -24.38
N LEU A 36 -4.47 -16.81 -23.17
CA LEU A 36 -3.32 -17.72 -22.96
C LEU A 36 -3.58 -19.16 -23.46
N LYS A 37 -4.84 -19.59 -23.54
CA LYS A 37 -5.23 -20.89 -24.13
C LYS A 37 -5.11 -20.94 -25.65
N LYS A 38 -4.94 -19.81 -26.33
CA LYS A 38 -4.82 -19.77 -27.79
C LYS A 38 -3.56 -20.52 -28.25
N PRO A 39 -3.63 -21.36 -29.31
CA PRO A 39 -2.48 -22.12 -29.79
C PRO A 39 -1.25 -21.25 -30.11
N GLU A 40 -1.46 -20.01 -30.56
CA GLU A 40 -0.42 -19.04 -30.91
C GLU A 40 0.38 -18.56 -29.68
N LEU A 41 -0.17 -18.71 -28.48
CA LEU A 41 0.44 -18.29 -27.22
C LEU A 41 0.89 -19.47 -26.36
N LYS A 42 0.80 -20.70 -26.89
CA LYS A 42 1.26 -21.89 -26.19
C LYS A 42 2.74 -21.75 -25.82
N GLU A 43 3.05 -21.94 -24.53
CA GLU A 43 4.41 -21.92 -23.97
C GLU A 43 5.17 -20.59 -24.14
N VAL A 44 4.50 -19.51 -24.59
CA VAL A 44 5.13 -18.18 -24.70
C VAL A 44 5.45 -17.62 -23.33
N PHE A 45 4.52 -17.74 -22.37
CA PHE A 45 4.69 -17.28 -21.00
C PHE A 45 4.76 -18.47 -20.05
N SER A 46 5.78 -18.48 -19.20
CA SER A 46 5.92 -19.48 -18.13
C SER A 46 5.52 -18.92 -16.76
N LEU A 47 5.41 -17.59 -16.67
CA LEU A 47 4.98 -16.89 -15.46
C LEU A 47 3.94 -15.82 -15.79
N PHE A 48 3.07 -15.54 -14.83
CA PHE A 48 2.15 -14.41 -14.86
C PHE A 48 2.22 -13.66 -13.53
N TYR A 49 2.70 -12.43 -13.59
CA TYR A 49 2.55 -11.44 -12.54
C TYR A 49 1.18 -10.78 -12.67
N ILE A 50 0.28 -11.13 -11.75
CA ILE A 50 -1.06 -10.57 -11.70
C ILE A 50 -1.06 -9.42 -10.69
N LEU A 51 -1.40 -8.22 -11.16
CA LEU A 51 -1.36 -7.00 -10.35
C LEU A 51 -2.49 -6.94 -9.28
N PRO A 52 -2.35 -6.08 -8.25
CA PRO A 52 -3.08 -6.21 -6.99
C PRO A 52 -4.61 -6.09 -7.01
N THR A 53 -5.26 -5.63 -8.10
CA THR A 53 -6.74 -5.70 -8.19
C THR A 53 -7.27 -7.14 -8.20
N PHE A 54 -6.37 -8.13 -8.25
CA PHE A 54 -6.66 -9.51 -7.88
C PHE A 54 -7.27 -9.64 -6.48
N PHE A 55 -6.90 -8.76 -5.54
CA PHE A 55 -7.39 -8.73 -4.18
C PHE A 55 -8.47 -7.66 -3.97
N ASN A 56 -9.26 -7.81 -2.90
CA ASN A 56 -10.19 -6.76 -2.48
C ASN A 56 -9.41 -5.48 -2.12
N SER A 57 -9.74 -4.39 -2.78
CA SER A 57 -9.00 -3.12 -2.73
C SER A 57 -9.90 -1.95 -3.17
N ASP A 58 -9.50 -0.71 -2.86
CA ASP A 58 -10.30 0.50 -3.15
C ASP A 58 -9.55 1.59 -3.94
N LEU A 59 -8.38 2.01 -3.49
CA LEU A 59 -7.54 3.03 -4.10
C LEU A 59 -6.33 2.45 -4.84
N ASP A 60 -5.69 3.33 -5.62
CA ASP A 60 -4.39 3.10 -6.25
C ASP A 60 -4.34 1.82 -7.10
N ARG A 61 -5.43 1.55 -7.84
CA ARG A 61 -5.63 0.35 -8.67
C ARG A 61 -5.13 -0.94 -7.99
N GLY A 62 -5.50 -1.13 -6.73
CA GLY A 62 -5.23 -2.37 -6.01
C GLY A 62 -4.16 -2.29 -4.93
N PHE A 63 -3.32 -1.25 -4.91
CA PHE A 63 -2.28 -1.11 -3.90
C PHE A 63 -2.81 -0.62 -2.54
N SER A 64 -4.06 -0.16 -2.47
CA SER A 64 -4.78 0.02 -1.20
C SER A 64 -5.58 -1.25 -0.87
N VAL A 65 -4.89 -2.25 -0.31
CA VAL A 65 -5.45 -3.59 -0.06
C VAL A 65 -6.35 -3.57 1.18
N ILE A 66 -7.60 -4.01 1.02
CA ILE A 66 -8.56 -4.22 2.11
C ILE A 66 -8.25 -5.56 2.78
N ASP A 67 -8.18 -6.61 1.98
CA ASP A 67 -7.77 -7.94 2.41
C ASP A 67 -7.20 -8.73 1.23
N TYR A 68 -6.49 -9.81 1.53
CA TYR A 68 -5.92 -10.71 0.52
C TYR A 68 -6.89 -11.78 0.03
N ASN A 69 -8.21 -11.62 0.17
CA ASN A 69 -9.17 -12.48 -0.53
C ASN A 69 -9.26 -12.07 -2.00
N ILE A 70 -9.67 -13.01 -2.85
CA ILE A 70 -9.89 -12.75 -4.28
C ILE A 70 -11.01 -11.71 -4.45
N ASN A 71 -10.77 -10.74 -5.32
CA ASN A 71 -11.82 -9.86 -5.85
C ASN A 71 -12.70 -10.65 -6.82
N ASN A 72 -13.84 -11.12 -6.35
CA ASN A 72 -14.77 -11.95 -7.13
C ASN A 72 -15.42 -11.23 -8.32
N GLU A 73 -15.28 -9.90 -8.45
CA GLU A 73 -15.71 -9.18 -9.64
C GLU A 73 -14.77 -9.40 -10.83
N LEU A 74 -13.49 -9.68 -10.56
CA LEU A 74 -12.42 -9.76 -11.57
C LEU A 74 -11.79 -11.14 -11.70
N VAL A 75 -11.87 -11.98 -10.67
CA VAL A 75 -11.09 -13.22 -10.56
C VAL A 75 -11.96 -14.32 -9.93
N SER A 76 -11.85 -15.53 -10.46
CA SER A 76 -12.42 -16.75 -9.89
C SER A 76 -11.33 -17.77 -9.55
N THR A 77 -11.64 -18.76 -8.70
CA THR A 77 -10.72 -19.87 -8.43
C THR A 77 -10.48 -20.74 -9.67
N ASP A 78 -11.47 -20.85 -10.56
CA ASP A 78 -11.37 -21.61 -11.80
C ASP A 78 -10.27 -21.02 -12.71
N ASP A 79 -10.10 -19.69 -12.71
CA ASP A 79 -9.02 -19.04 -13.45
C ASP A 79 -7.63 -19.51 -13.00
N LEU A 80 -7.45 -19.70 -11.69
CA LEU A 80 -6.19 -20.20 -11.11
C LEU A 80 -5.94 -21.66 -11.49
N GLU A 81 -6.98 -22.50 -11.45
CA GLU A 81 -6.88 -23.90 -11.89
C GLU A 81 -6.52 -24.00 -13.38
N GLU A 82 -7.08 -23.13 -14.21
CA GLU A 82 -6.76 -23.10 -15.64
C GLU A 82 -5.34 -22.58 -15.90
N LEU A 83 -4.85 -21.61 -15.14
CA LEU A 83 -3.44 -21.17 -15.21
C LEU A 83 -2.46 -22.27 -14.79
N ASP A 84 -2.81 -23.05 -13.76
CA ASP A 84 -2.02 -24.22 -13.33
C ASP A 84 -1.99 -25.31 -14.42
N LYS A 85 -3.13 -25.62 -15.06
CA LYS A 85 -3.20 -26.54 -16.21
C LYS A 85 -2.34 -26.07 -17.40
N LEU A 86 -2.18 -24.76 -17.57
CA LEU A 86 -1.29 -24.17 -18.58
C LEU A 86 0.19 -24.16 -18.16
N ASN A 87 0.52 -24.63 -16.96
CA ASN A 87 1.85 -24.57 -16.34
C ASN A 87 2.39 -23.14 -16.22
N VAL A 88 1.51 -22.17 -15.95
CA VAL A 88 1.89 -20.76 -15.74
C VAL A 88 2.05 -20.50 -14.25
N MET A 89 3.28 -20.26 -13.81
CA MET A 89 3.56 -19.93 -12.41
C MET A 89 3.13 -18.51 -12.07
N LEU A 90 2.62 -18.32 -10.85
CA LEU A 90 2.08 -17.02 -10.45
C LEU A 90 3.05 -16.19 -9.63
N LYS A 91 2.98 -14.89 -9.84
CA LYS A 91 3.60 -13.87 -9.00
C LYS A 91 2.53 -12.89 -8.54
N PHE A 92 2.58 -12.53 -7.26
CA PHE A 92 1.70 -11.54 -6.65
C PHE A 92 2.49 -10.53 -5.81
N ASP A 93 1.83 -9.45 -5.42
CA ASP A 93 2.33 -8.49 -4.45
C ASP A 93 2.03 -8.90 -3.02
N LEU A 94 3.00 -8.68 -2.14
CA LEU A 94 2.77 -8.41 -0.73
C LEU A 94 2.98 -6.90 -0.52
N VAL A 95 1.89 -6.18 -0.36
CA VAL A 95 1.82 -4.76 0.00
C VAL A 95 2.01 -4.67 1.50
N LEU A 96 3.26 -4.77 1.91
CA LEU A 96 3.61 -4.86 3.32
C LEU A 96 3.69 -3.51 4.02
N ASN A 97 3.95 -2.42 3.29
CA ASN A 97 4.13 -1.12 3.93
C ASN A 97 2.81 -0.58 4.51
N HIS A 98 1.66 -0.89 3.90
CA HIS A 98 0.39 -0.26 4.24
C HIS A 98 -0.81 -1.15 3.90
N LEU A 99 -1.95 -0.88 4.54
CA LEU A 99 -3.27 -1.43 4.17
C LEU A 99 -4.30 -0.32 4.01
N SER A 100 -5.41 -0.62 3.32
CA SER A 100 -6.54 0.31 3.21
C SER A 100 -7.13 0.65 4.59
N VAL A 101 -7.64 1.88 4.74
CA VAL A 101 -8.57 2.24 5.83
C VAL A 101 -9.76 1.29 5.90
N GLY A 102 -10.22 0.74 4.78
CA GLY A 102 -11.28 -0.27 4.70
C GLY A 102 -10.87 -1.66 5.21
N SER A 103 -9.59 -1.90 5.53
CA SER A 103 -9.13 -3.20 6.04
C SER A 103 -9.81 -3.56 7.37
N PRO A 104 -10.08 -4.86 7.63
CA PRO A 104 -10.68 -5.30 8.89
C PRO A 104 -9.91 -4.83 10.14
N GLN A 105 -8.59 -4.72 10.03
CA GLN A 105 -7.71 -4.27 11.11
C GLN A 105 -7.94 -2.79 11.43
N PHE A 106 -7.95 -1.93 10.43
CA PHE A 106 -8.14 -0.50 10.64
C PHE A 106 -9.59 -0.17 11.01
N GLN A 107 -10.57 -0.84 10.40
CA GLN A 107 -11.98 -0.71 10.77
C GLN A 107 -12.24 -1.12 12.23
N ASP A 108 -11.56 -2.14 12.74
CA ASP A 108 -11.66 -2.52 14.15
C ASP A 108 -11.09 -1.43 15.08
N MET A 109 -10.00 -0.75 14.68
CA MET A 109 -9.50 0.43 15.42
C MET A 109 -10.48 1.59 15.39
N LEU A 110 -11.07 1.90 14.23
CA LEU A 110 -12.07 2.96 14.11
C LEU A 110 -13.36 2.67 14.90
N LYS A 111 -13.61 1.39 15.23
CA LYS A 111 -14.76 0.97 16.04
C LYS A 111 -14.46 0.89 17.54
N ASN A 112 -13.29 0.36 17.90
CA ASN A 112 -12.96 0.01 19.29
C ASN A 112 -11.90 0.94 19.93
N GLY A 113 -11.30 1.83 19.14
CA GLY A 113 -10.26 2.76 19.58
C GLY A 113 -9.11 2.05 20.29
N ASP A 114 -8.70 2.58 21.44
CA ASP A 114 -7.60 2.03 22.25
C ASP A 114 -7.86 0.62 22.81
N LYS A 115 -9.09 0.11 22.70
CA LYS A 115 -9.44 -1.27 23.09
C LYS A 115 -9.31 -2.26 21.93
N SER A 116 -9.05 -1.80 20.71
CA SER A 116 -8.82 -2.70 19.57
C SER A 116 -7.57 -3.54 19.79
N LYS A 117 -7.64 -4.82 19.42
CA LYS A 117 -6.46 -5.69 19.39
C LYS A 117 -5.43 -5.25 18.35
N TYR A 118 -5.82 -4.39 17.41
CA TYR A 118 -4.96 -3.83 16.38
C TYR A 118 -4.43 -2.44 16.74
N LYS A 119 -4.57 -1.96 17.99
CA LYS A 119 -4.11 -0.62 18.41
C LYS A 119 -2.70 -0.29 17.90
N ASN A 120 -1.77 -1.23 18.00
CA ASN A 120 -0.37 -1.04 17.61
C ASN A 120 -0.06 -1.59 16.20
N PHE A 121 -1.06 -1.96 15.40
CA PHE A 121 -0.88 -2.56 14.07
C PHE A 121 -0.51 -1.51 13.01
N PHE A 122 -0.95 -0.26 13.22
CA PHE A 122 -0.62 0.90 12.41
C PHE A 122 0.18 1.90 13.25
N ILE A 123 0.75 2.90 12.58
CA ILE A 123 1.62 3.88 13.24
C ILE A 123 0.80 5.14 13.56
N ASP A 124 0.51 5.35 14.84
CA ASP A 124 0.03 6.64 15.33
C ASP A 124 1.16 7.67 15.24
N TRP A 125 0.94 8.73 14.46
CA TRP A 125 1.96 9.74 14.19
C TRP A 125 2.37 10.48 15.46
N ASN A 126 1.40 10.79 16.32
CA ASN A 126 1.67 11.53 17.55
C ASN A 126 2.43 10.66 18.54
N GLU A 127 2.06 9.39 18.70
CA GLU A 127 2.81 8.48 19.57
C GLU A 127 4.24 8.28 19.07
N PHE A 128 4.44 8.13 17.76
CA PHE A 128 5.77 7.96 17.16
C PHE A 128 6.70 9.16 17.39
N TRP A 129 6.17 10.38 17.27
CA TRP A 129 6.97 11.61 17.39
C TRP A 129 6.94 12.26 18.77
N ALA A 130 6.16 11.77 19.73
CA ALA A 130 6.03 12.35 21.06
C ALA A 130 7.37 12.67 21.76
N PRO A 131 8.43 11.84 21.66
CA PRO A 131 9.73 12.15 22.29
C PRO A 131 10.59 13.15 21.49
N HIS A 132 10.18 13.53 20.29
CA HIS A 132 11.03 14.09 19.24
C HIS A 132 10.39 15.31 18.52
N GLY A 133 9.37 15.91 19.12
CA GLY A 133 8.66 17.03 18.54
C GLY A 133 7.71 17.69 19.54
N GLU A 134 7.01 18.72 19.08
CA GLU A 134 6.03 19.46 19.87
C GLU A 134 4.65 19.38 19.22
N MET A 135 3.58 19.38 20.04
CA MET A 135 2.21 19.39 19.53
C MET A 135 1.93 20.71 18.81
N GLY A 136 1.59 20.65 17.53
CA GLY A 136 1.15 21.80 16.76
C GLY A 136 -0.32 22.14 16.99
N ASP A 137 -0.72 23.35 16.58
CA ASP A 137 -2.10 23.86 16.72
C ASP A 137 -3.15 22.99 16.00
N ASP A 138 -2.72 22.28 14.96
CA ASP A 138 -3.56 21.37 14.19
C ASP A 138 -3.77 20.01 14.88
N GLY A 139 -3.26 19.77 16.09
CA GLY A 139 -3.47 18.50 16.81
C GLY A 139 -2.63 17.33 16.32
N TYR A 140 -1.50 17.61 15.66
CA TYR A 140 -0.45 16.63 15.40
C TYR A 140 0.92 17.14 15.85
N VAL A 141 1.79 16.21 16.24
CA VAL A 141 3.17 16.52 16.62
C VAL A 141 3.95 16.96 15.39
N ILE A 142 4.62 18.10 15.48
CA ILE A 142 5.59 18.58 14.50
C ILE A 142 6.97 18.10 14.94
N PRO A 143 7.63 17.20 14.19
CA PRO A 143 8.96 16.73 14.53
C PRO A 143 9.96 17.90 14.59
N ASN A 144 10.94 17.81 15.48
CA ASN A 144 12.04 18.78 15.52
C ASN A 144 12.73 18.86 14.16
N GLU A 145 13.24 20.05 13.84
CA GLU A 145 13.80 20.36 12.51
C GLU A 145 14.88 19.36 12.05
N GLU A 146 15.72 18.89 12.99
CA GLU A 146 16.77 17.89 12.72
C GLU A 146 16.25 16.55 12.19
N TYR A 147 15.02 16.17 12.56
CA TYR A 147 14.36 14.96 12.07
C TYR A 147 13.59 15.24 10.79
N LEU A 148 12.92 16.39 10.72
CA LEU A 148 12.11 16.78 9.56
C LEU A 148 12.93 16.93 8.29
N GLN A 149 14.15 17.47 8.38
CA GLN A 149 15.04 17.63 7.23
C GLN A 149 15.55 16.29 6.64
N GLN A 150 15.51 15.20 7.41
CA GLN A 150 15.97 13.89 6.96
C GLN A 150 14.85 13.06 6.33
N LEU A 151 13.60 13.31 6.74
CA LEU A 151 12.42 12.57 6.28
C LEU A 151 12.27 12.63 4.75
N PHE A 152 12.24 11.46 4.14
CA PHE A 152 11.96 11.34 2.72
C PHE A 152 10.44 11.42 2.45
N MET A 153 9.99 12.56 1.91
CA MET A 153 8.57 12.83 1.66
C MET A 153 8.14 12.46 0.25
N ARG A 154 7.00 11.75 0.11
CA ARG A 154 6.39 11.36 -1.17
C ARG A 154 5.26 12.29 -1.64
N LYS A 155 4.82 13.21 -0.78
CA LYS A 155 3.76 14.18 -1.04
C LYS A 155 4.05 15.50 -0.33
N PRO A 156 3.42 16.62 -0.74
CA PRO A 156 3.51 17.87 -0.01
C PRO A 156 2.97 17.73 1.42
N GLY A 157 3.65 18.31 2.39
CA GLY A 157 3.29 18.23 3.81
C GLY A 157 3.72 16.93 4.49
N LEU A 158 3.25 16.72 5.71
CA LEU A 158 3.55 15.53 6.50
C LEU A 158 2.77 14.31 5.98
N PRO A 159 3.30 13.08 6.10
CA PRO A 159 2.66 11.86 5.64
C PRO A 159 1.62 11.39 6.67
N ILE A 160 0.57 12.19 6.90
CA ILE A 160 -0.48 11.92 7.89
C ILE A 160 -1.86 11.87 7.24
N LEU A 161 -2.72 10.99 7.75
CA LEU A 161 -4.17 11.07 7.57
C LEU A 161 -4.80 11.17 8.96
N LYS A 162 -5.56 12.24 9.20
CA LYS A 162 -6.35 12.38 10.43
C LYS A 162 -7.63 11.57 10.29
N VAL A 163 -7.85 10.67 11.24
CA VAL A 163 -9.05 9.82 11.28
C VAL A 163 -9.79 10.03 12.60
N ARG A 164 -11.12 10.02 12.52
CA ARG A 164 -12.01 10.18 13.68
C ARG A 164 -12.13 8.85 14.43
N PHE A 165 -11.83 8.87 15.73
CA PHE A 165 -11.96 7.72 16.62
C PHE A 165 -13.32 7.70 17.36
N PRO A 166 -13.73 6.55 17.95
CA PRO A 166 -15.02 6.41 18.67
C PRO A 166 -15.24 7.38 19.83
N ASP A 167 -14.15 7.86 20.43
CA ASP A 167 -14.17 8.84 21.52
C ASP A 167 -14.38 10.28 21.03
N GLY A 168 -14.52 10.48 19.72
CA GLY A 168 -14.67 11.79 19.08
C GLY A 168 -13.34 12.53 18.91
N SER A 169 -12.19 11.91 19.15
CA SER A 169 -10.89 12.51 18.83
C SER A 169 -10.56 12.32 17.35
N ASP A 170 -9.87 13.30 16.76
CA ASP A 170 -9.23 13.15 15.45
C ASP A 170 -7.75 12.83 15.67
N ARG A 171 -7.33 11.63 15.25
CA ARG A 171 -5.98 11.12 15.50
C ARG A 171 -5.19 11.02 14.18
N PRO A 172 -3.98 11.57 14.10
CA PRO A 172 -3.14 11.47 12.91
C PRO A 172 -2.45 10.10 12.86
N TYR A 173 -2.69 9.35 11.78
CA TYR A 173 -1.99 8.10 11.50
C TYR A 173 -1.07 8.27 10.31
N TRP A 174 0.06 7.54 10.31
CA TRP A 174 1.02 7.59 9.23
C TRP A 174 0.40 7.06 7.93
N ASN A 175 0.51 7.86 6.88
CA ASN A 175 0.04 7.59 5.53
C ASN A 175 1.04 8.18 4.54
N THR A 176 1.98 7.35 4.09
CA THR A 176 3.08 7.74 3.19
C THR A 176 2.57 8.10 1.80
N PHE A 177 1.52 7.42 1.34
CA PHE A 177 1.05 7.47 -0.05
C PHE A 177 -0.32 8.14 -0.16
N TYR A 178 -1.23 7.56 -0.95
CA TYR A 178 -2.52 8.15 -1.30
C TYR A 178 -3.48 8.17 -0.11
N GLN A 179 -4.31 9.21 -0.10
CA GLN A 179 -5.46 9.37 0.80
C GLN A 179 -6.54 10.19 0.10
N GLU A 180 -7.78 9.97 0.52
CA GLU A 180 -8.94 10.77 0.16
C GLU A 180 -9.90 10.83 1.35
N VAL A 181 -10.43 12.03 1.64
CA VAL A 181 -11.51 12.21 2.62
C VAL A 181 -12.76 12.57 1.83
N VAL A 182 -13.76 11.70 1.93
CA VAL A 182 -15.05 11.84 1.23
C VAL A 182 -16.13 12.16 2.25
N TYR A 183 -16.96 13.15 1.95
CA TYR A 183 -18.12 13.49 2.78
C TYR A 183 -19.37 12.88 2.19
N GLN A 184 -20.15 12.21 3.02
CA GLN A 184 -21.48 11.74 2.63
C GLN A 184 -22.48 12.89 2.71
N GLU A 185 -23.44 12.91 1.79
CA GLU A 185 -24.59 13.79 1.92
C GLU A 185 -25.34 13.50 3.23
N ILE A 186 -25.79 14.56 3.88
CA ILE A 186 -26.57 14.48 5.11
C ILE A 186 -28.06 14.58 4.79
N ALA A 187 -28.91 13.97 5.62
CA ALA A 187 -30.34 14.19 5.65
C ALA A 187 -30.68 15.28 6.68
N ALA A 188 -31.80 15.99 6.49
CA ALA A 188 -32.26 16.98 7.47
C ALA A 188 -32.46 16.38 8.88
N GLY A 189 -32.83 15.09 8.93
CA GLY A 189 -32.95 14.35 10.19
C GLY A 189 -31.63 14.16 10.94
N ASP A 190 -30.47 14.25 10.26
CA ASP A 190 -29.16 14.19 10.91
C ASP A 190 -28.86 15.44 11.74
N LEU A 191 -29.59 16.54 11.49
CA LEU A 191 -29.45 17.81 12.20
C LEU A 191 -30.50 17.96 13.31
N ALA A 192 -31.32 16.94 13.57
CA ALA A 192 -32.46 17.01 14.49
C ALA A 192 -32.05 17.27 15.95
N ASP A 193 -30.83 16.87 16.32
CA ASP A 193 -30.29 17.05 17.68
C ASP A 193 -29.60 18.41 17.89
N ILE A 194 -29.62 19.30 16.88
CA ILE A 194 -29.06 20.65 17.01
C ILE A 194 -30.08 21.56 17.70
N ASP A 195 -29.78 21.93 18.94
CA ASP A 195 -30.63 22.80 19.76
C ASP A 195 -30.97 24.12 19.04
N GLY A 196 -32.27 24.40 18.91
CA GLY A 196 -32.79 25.63 18.32
C GLY A 196 -32.89 25.64 16.79
N LEU A 197 -32.43 24.61 16.08
CA LEU A 197 -32.57 24.49 14.64
C LEU A 197 -33.96 23.95 14.28
N SER A 198 -34.80 24.78 13.66
CA SER A 198 -36.12 24.30 13.20
C SER A 198 -36.01 23.35 12.00
N PRO A 199 -37.01 22.47 11.76
CA PRO A 199 -37.00 21.56 10.61
C PRO A 199 -36.86 22.25 9.25
N ASP A 200 -37.46 23.43 9.08
CA ASP A 200 -37.36 24.21 7.84
C ASP A 200 -35.93 24.76 7.64
N GLN A 201 -35.30 25.25 8.72
CA GLN A 201 -33.89 25.68 8.68
C GLN A 201 -32.95 24.51 8.41
N ALA A 202 -33.20 23.35 9.03
CA ALA A 202 -32.43 22.12 8.79
C ALA A 202 -32.50 21.71 7.31
N ALA A 203 -33.68 21.74 6.69
CA ALA A 203 -33.83 21.43 5.27
C ALA A 203 -33.03 22.38 4.36
N VAL A 204 -33.05 23.69 4.64
CA VAL A 204 -32.29 24.71 3.90
C VAL A 204 -30.79 24.47 4.02
N VAL A 205 -30.29 24.29 5.25
CA VAL A 205 -28.87 24.08 5.52
C VAL A 205 -28.38 22.76 4.92
N THR A 206 -29.16 21.68 5.05
CA THR A 206 -28.85 20.38 4.42
C THR A 206 -28.69 20.51 2.92
N ALA A 207 -29.60 21.22 2.23
CA ALA A 207 -29.49 21.41 0.78
C ALA A 207 -28.20 22.15 0.41
N LEU A 208 -27.89 23.25 1.12
CA LEU A 208 -26.69 24.05 0.91
C LEU A 208 -25.40 23.24 1.10
N VAL A 209 -25.33 22.47 2.18
CA VAL A 209 -24.18 21.59 2.48
C VAL A 209 -24.04 20.50 1.43
N ASN A 210 -25.13 19.82 1.06
CA ASN A 210 -25.08 18.74 0.08
C ASN A 210 -24.71 19.25 -1.32
N ASP A 211 -25.13 20.47 -1.69
CA ASP A 211 -24.67 21.12 -2.93
C ASP A 211 -23.15 21.32 -2.93
N ALA A 212 -22.57 21.77 -1.80
CA ALA A 212 -21.13 21.91 -1.67
C ALA A 212 -20.40 20.55 -1.71
N ILE A 213 -20.93 19.53 -1.04
CA ILE A 213 -20.39 18.16 -1.08
C ILE A 213 -20.39 17.62 -2.51
N ARG A 214 -21.50 17.75 -3.25
CA ARG A 214 -21.59 17.35 -4.66
C ARG A 214 -20.61 18.11 -5.56
N ALA A 215 -20.40 19.39 -5.29
CA ALA A 215 -19.46 20.24 -6.00
C ALA A 215 -17.99 20.04 -5.58
N LYS A 216 -17.72 19.19 -4.57
CA LYS A 216 -16.40 19.04 -3.94
C LYS A 216 -15.84 20.37 -3.41
N ALA A 217 -16.72 21.27 -2.96
CA ALA A 217 -16.36 22.54 -2.35
C ALA A 217 -16.21 22.42 -0.82
N ASP A 218 -15.42 23.30 -0.20
CA ASP A 218 -15.23 23.29 1.25
C ASP A 218 -16.47 23.87 1.96
N PHE A 219 -17.33 22.98 2.47
CA PHE A 219 -18.55 23.34 3.15
C PHE A 219 -18.33 24.20 4.41
N ARG A 220 -17.12 24.19 4.98
CA ARG A 220 -16.74 25.01 6.15
C ARG A 220 -16.68 26.50 5.84
N THR A 221 -16.45 26.84 4.57
CA THR A 221 -16.34 28.23 4.10
C THR A 221 -17.67 28.82 3.64
N LEU A 222 -18.74 28.01 3.60
CA LEU A 222 -20.07 28.47 3.18
C LEU A 222 -20.62 29.52 4.15
N ASP A 223 -21.35 30.48 3.59
CA ASP A 223 -22.18 31.43 4.34
C ASP A 223 -23.57 30.82 4.54
N PHE A 224 -23.95 30.58 5.80
CA PHE A 224 -25.24 29.98 6.16
C PHE A 224 -26.32 31.07 6.33
N GLY A 225 -25.98 32.34 6.14
CA GLY A 225 -26.88 33.49 6.20
C GLY A 225 -27.57 33.60 7.57
N ALA A 226 -28.91 33.55 7.58
CA ALA A 226 -29.70 33.61 8.80
C ALA A 226 -29.45 32.42 9.77
N ASN A 227 -28.76 31.36 9.31
CA ASN A 227 -28.46 30.16 10.07
C ASN A 227 -26.99 30.07 10.51
N GLU A 228 -26.19 31.14 10.37
CA GLU A 228 -24.75 31.14 10.69
C GLU A 228 -24.45 30.70 12.14
N GLN A 229 -25.36 30.99 13.07
CA GLN A 229 -25.25 30.54 14.47
C GLN A 229 -25.21 29.01 14.64
N PHE A 230 -25.69 28.23 13.66
CA PHE A 230 -25.70 26.76 13.69
C PHE A 230 -24.53 26.14 12.92
N LYS A 231 -23.69 26.96 12.26
CA LYS A 231 -22.65 26.49 11.35
C LYS A 231 -21.67 25.51 12.00
N GLU A 232 -21.17 25.82 13.19
CA GLU A 232 -20.24 24.93 13.90
C GLU A 232 -20.86 23.57 14.20
N ALA A 233 -22.13 23.54 14.66
CA ALA A 233 -22.84 22.30 14.95
C ALA A 233 -23.10 21.47 13.69
N VAL A 234 -23.52 22.13 12.60
CA VAL A 234 -23.77 21.46 11.31
C VAL A 234 -22.47 20.91 10.73
N VAL A 235 -21.40 21.72 10.73
CA VAL A 235 -20.06 21.28 10.31
C VAL A 235 -19.67 20.05 11.13
N SER A 236 -19.82 20.07 12.46
CA SER A 236 -19.54 18.91 13.31
C SER A 236 -20.33 17.66 12.92
N VAL A 237 -21.61 17.78 12.52
CA VAL A 237 -22.41 16.64 12.04
C VAL A 237 -21.86 16.09 10.73
N VAL A 238 -21.56 16.96 9.75
CA VAL A 238 -21.00 16.55 8.45
C VAL A 238 -19.63 15.88 8.65
N GLU A 239 -18.81 16.47 9.51
CA GLU A 239 -17.49 15.97 9.90
C GLU A 239 -17.56 14.60 10.60
N SER A 240 -18.66 14.30 11.30
CA SER A 240 -18.88 12.98 11.92
C SER A 240 -19.20 11.87 10.90
N LYS A 241 -19.60 12.25 9.68
CA LYS A 241 -19.97 11.33 8.57
C LYS A 241 -18.91 11.26 7.48
N ARG A 242 -17.65 11.56 7.82
CA ARG A 242 -16.50 11.41 6.95
C ARG A 242 -16.24 9.94 6.64
N ASN A 243 -16.02 9.65 5.37
CA ASN A 243 -15.40 8.42 4.91
C ASN A 243 -13.94 8.68 4.54
N TYR A 244 -13.10 7.73 4.89
CA TYR A 244 -11.66 7.81 4.63
C TYR A 244 -11.28 6.70 3.67
N LEU A 245 -10.53 7.06 2.66
CA LEU A 245 -9.77 6.11 1.86
C LEU A 245 -8.29 6.45 2.05
N GLY A 246 -7.44 5.46 2.20
CA GLY A 246 -6.03 5.71 2.42
C GLY A 246 -5.20 4.48 2.65
N GLN A 247 -3.93 4.58 2.29
CA GLN A 247 -2.90 3.57 2.48
C GLN A 247 -2.21 3.79 3.84
N MET A 248 -2.75 3.18 4.90
CA MET A 248 -2.31 3.38 6.29
C MET A 248 -1.08 2.52 6.57
N ASP A 249 0.03 3.14 6.96
CA ASP A 249 1.30 2.46 7.14
C ASP A 249 1.26 1.47 8.33
N LEU A 250 1.74 0.25 8.09
CA LEU A 250 1.83 -0.80 9.09
C LEU A 250 3.02 -0.56 10.01
N ASN A 251 2.83 -0.90 11.28
CA ASN A 251 3.88 -0.83 12.29
C ASN A 251 4.68 -2.14 12.33
N ALA A 252 5.87 -2.12 11.74
CA ALA A 252 6.75 -3.30 11.70
C ALA A 252 7.37 -3.69 13.06
N ASP A 253 7.18 -2.88 14.11
CA ASP A 253 7.53 -3.26 15.49
C ASP A 253 6.43 -4.13 16.16
N SER A 254 5.26 -4.24 15.51
CA SER A 254 4.14 -5.05 16.01
C SER A 254 4.23 -6.49 15.53
N GLU A 255 4.28 -7.44 16.46
CA GLU A 255 4.23 -8.87 16.13
C GLU A 255 2.93 -9.27 15.40
N GLY A 256 1.83 -8.56 15.65
CA GLY A 256 0.58 -8.79 14.91
C GLY A 256 0.71 -8.52 13.42
N VAL A 257 1.56 -7.56 13.02
CA VAL A 257 1.86 -7.27 11.60
C VAL A 257 2.67 -8.41 10.98
N TRP A 258 3.61 -8.99 11.73
CA TRP A 258 4.39 -10.14 11.28
C TRP A 258 3.55 -11.42 11.20
N GLU A 259 2.61 -11.65 12.11
CA GLU A 259 1.61 -12.72 11.98
C GLU A 259 0.78 -12.55 10.71
N PHE A 260 0.31 -11.33 10.44
CA PHE A 260 -0.40 -11.01 9.21
C PHE A 260 0.44 -11.27 7.94
N TYR A 261 1.74 -10.96 7.95
CA TYR A 261 2.63 -11.29 6.84
C TYR A 261 2.78 -12.81 6.64
N ASP A 262 2.92 -13.59 7.71
CA ASP A 262 3.01 -15.07 7.63
C ASP A 262 1.73 -15.66 7.01
N GLU A 263 0.57 -15.22 7.52
CA GLU A 263 -0.73 -15.63 7.01
C GLU A 263 -0.94 -15.25 5.55
N THR A 264 -0.50 -14.05 5.16
CA THR A 264 -0.60 -13.57 3.79
C THR A 264 0.30 -14.38 2.86
N LEU A 265 1.57 -14.63 3.23
CA LEU A 265 2.48 -15.47 2.45
C LEU A 265 1.90 -16.87 2.25
N ARG A 266 1.34 -17.49 3.31
CA ARG A 266 0.63 -18.77 3.19
C ARG A 266 -0.50 -18.70 2.17
N LYS A 267 -1.34 -17.66 2.26
CA LYS A 267 -2.48 -17.47 1.37
C LYS A 267 -2.08 -17.26 -0.09
N LEU A 268 -1.04 -16.46 -0.34
CA LEU A 268 -0.49 -16.29 -1.68
C LEU A 268 0.01 -17.63 -2.24
N ARG A 269 0.65 -18.45 -1.40
CA ARG A 269 1.05 -19.81 -1.79
C ARG A 269 -0.15 -20.70 -2.11
N ASP A 270 -1.23 -20.62 -1.32
CA ASP A 270 -2.48 -21.35 -1.56
C ASP A 270 -3.13 -20.96 -2.90
N TYR A 271 -2.94 -19.71 -3.36
CA TYR A 271 -3.33 -19.27 -4.72
C TYR A 271 -2.39 -19.73 -5.83
N GLY A 272 -1.32 -20.48 -5.52
CA GLY A 272 -0.36 -20.99 -6.51
C GLY A 272 0.86 -20.11 -6.73
N ALA A 273 1.09 -19.09 -5.88
CA ALA A 273 2.26 -18.22 -6.01
C ALA A 273 3.58 -19.01 -5.94
N LYS A 274 4.54 -18.55 -6.74
CA LYS A 274 5.96 -18.94 -6.69
C LYS A 274 6.86 -17.75 -6.34
N LEU A 275 6.51 -16.56 -6.83
CA LEU A 275 7.22 -15.32 -6.50
C LEU A 275 6.26 -14.37 -5.77
N VAL A 276 6.81 -13.62 -4.82
CA VAL A 276 6.11 -12.53 -4.15
C VAL A 276 6.93 -11.26 -4.30
N ARG A 277 6.36 -10.25 -4.94
CA ARG A 277 6.94 -8.90 -4.99
C ARG A 277 6.71 -8.25 -3.63
N LEU A 278 7.75 -7.69 -3.02
CA LEU A 278 7.60 -6.87 -1.82
C LEU A 278 7.44 -5.41 -2.27
N ASP A 279 6.20 -4.93 -2.26
CA ASP A 279 5.88 -3.56 -2.67
C ASP A 279 6.34 -2.54 -1.62
N ALA A 280 6.91 -1.42 -2.09
CA ALA A 280 7.32 -0.30 -1.24
C ALA A 280 8.14 -0.71 0.00
N PHE A 281 8.92 -1.80 -0.10
CA PHE A 281 9.61 -2.40 1.04
C PHE A 281 10.57 -1.43 1.74
N ALA A 282 11.23 -0.56 0.96
CA ALA A 282 12.17 0.42 1.47
C ALA A 282 11.55 1.39 2.49
N TYR A 283 10.23 1.57 2.49
CA TYR A 283 9.51 2.51 3.38
C TYR A 283 9.03 1.85 4.69
N LEU A 284 9.12 0.53 4.81
CA LEU A 284 8.55 -0.20 5.96
C LEU A 284 9.21 0.21 7.28
N HIS A 285 10.55 0.26 7.31
CA HIS A 285 11.29 0.60 8.52
C HIS A 285 11.28 2.11 8.77
N LYS A 286 10.65 2.52 9.86
CA LYS A 286 10.54 3.92 10.28
C LYS A 286 11.22 4.12 11.62
N GLN A 287 12.11 5.10 11.71
CA GLN A 287 12.81 5.42 12.95
C GLN A 287 13.11 6.94 13.01
N PRO A 288 12.88 7.60 14.15
CA PRO A 288 13.28 9.00 14.33
C PRO A 288 14.78 9.19 14.04
N GLY A 289 15.11 10.23 13.27
CA GLY A 289 16.50 10.52 12.88
C GLY A 289 17.03 9.68 11.72
N MET A 290 16.17 8.94 11.03
CA MET A 290 16.52 8.30 9.76
C MET A 290 15.66 8.83 8.62
N THR A 291 16.07 8.54 7.38
CA THR A 291 15.36 9.03 6.19
C THR A 291 14.01 8.37 5.98
N ASN A 292 13.80 7.19 6.56
CA ASN A 292 12.62 6.33 6.33
C ASN A 292 12.52 5.84 4.88
N PHE A 293 13.68 5.76 4.22
CA PHE A 293 13.87 5.07 2.96
C PHE A 293 15.11 4.19 3.05
N PHE A 294 14.91 2.87 3.02
CA PHE A 294 15.94 1.84 3.13
C PHE A 294 16.88 2.04 4.34
N ASN A 295 16.29 2.23 5.52
CA ASN A 295 16.99 2.44 6.78
C ASN A 295 17.89 1.22 7.13
N LYS A 296 19.20 1.44 7.28
CA LYS A 296 20.15 0.39 7.67
C LYS A 296 20.51 0.49 9.17
N PRO A 297 20.59 -0.62 9.92
CA PRO A 297 20.44 -2.02 9.47
C PRO A 297 18.99 -2.55 9.45
N GLY A 298 18.01 -1.84 10.03
CA GLY A 298 16.67 -2.40 10.29
C GLY A 298 15.91 -2.93 9.06
N THR A 299 16.01 -2.28 7.90
CA THR A 299 15.45 -2.79 6.65
C THR A 299 16.03 -4.16 6.27
N TRP A 300 17.30 -4.44 6.56
CA TRP A 300 17.89 -5.76 6.33
C TRP A 300 17.37 -6.82 7.30
N GLU A 301 17.16 -6.45 8.55
CA GLU A 301 16.62 -7.35 9.58
C GLU A 301 15.19 -7.78 9.22
N TYR A 302 14.37 -6.84 8.77
CA TYR A 302 13.03 -7.13 8.28
C TYR A 302 13.04 -8.02 7.03
N LEU A 303 13.96 -7.77 6.09
CA LEU A 303 14.05 -8.55 4.86
C LEU A 303 14.46 -10.01 5.14
N GLU A 304 15.40 -10.23 6.07
CA GLU A 304 15.81 -11.58 6.47
C GLU A 304 14.68 -12.30 7.21
N ARG A 305 13.93 -11.60 8.07
CA ARG A 305 12.75 -12.15 8.74
C ARG A 305 11.69 -12.60 7.73
N LEU A 306 11.37 -11.77 6.74
CA LEU A 306 10.46 -12.12 5.65
C LEU A 306 10.96 -13.32 4.84
N LYS A 307 12.27 -13.39 4.54
CA LYS A 307 12.88 -14.50 3.82
C LYS A 307 12.66 -15.83 4.55
N ILE A 308 12.90 -15.87 5.86
CA ILE A 308 12.67 -17.07 6.69
C ILE A 308 11.19 -17.49 6.66
N MET A 309 10.27 -16.54 6.69
CA MET A 309 8.82 -16.82 6.61
C MET A 309 8.44 -17.37 5.24
N ALA A 310 8.91 -16.74 4.16
CA ALA A 310 8.68 -17.17 2.78
C ALA A 310 9.31 -18.55 2.49
N GLU A 311 10.40 -18.90 3.17
CA GLU A 311 11.02 -20.23 3.10
C GLU A 311 10.04 -21.34 3.51
N LYS A 312 9.18 -21.13 4.52
CA LYS A 312 8.17 -22.10 4.97
C LYS A 312 7.16 -22.47 3.88
N TYR A 313 6.86 -21.53 2.98
CA TYR A 313 5.83 -21.66 1.95
C TYR A 313 6.38 -21.88 0.55
N GLU A 314 7.69 -22.12 0.42
CA GLU A 314 8.34 -22.31 -0.87
C GLU A 314 8.29 -21.10 -1.82
N LEU A 315 8.18 -19.89 -1.26
CA LEU A 315 8.10 -18.65 -2.03
C LEU A 315 9.49 -18.05 -2.25
N ILE A 316 9.63 -17.33 -3.37
CA ILE A 316 10.79 -16.49 -3.69
C ILE A 316 10.38 -15.04 -3.54
N LEU A 317 11.06 -14.29 -2.67
CA LEU A 317 10.81 -12.87 -2.49
C LEU A 317 11.57 -12.06 -3.52
N LEU A 318 10.89 -11.09 -4.15
CA LEU A 318 11.46 -10.15 -5.08
C LEU A 318 11.22 -8.72 -4.56
N PRO A 319 12.14 -8.17 -3.77
CA PRO A 319 11.98 -6.83 -3.24
C PRO A 319 11.99 -5.79 -4.37
N GLU A 320 10.98 -4.93 -4.39
CA GLU A 320 11.01 -3.76 -5.27
C GLU A 320 11.77 -2.64 -4.59
N ILE A 321 12.90 -2.25 -5.21
CA ILE A 321 13.78 -1.21 -4.71
C ILE A 321 14.25 -0.37 -5.88
N HIS A 322 13.77 0.86 -5.95
CA HIS A 322 14.31 1.87 -6.86
C HIS A 322 15.55 2.51 -6.24
N SER A 323 16.73 2.10 -6.70
CA SER A 323 18.01 2.66 -6.25
C SER A 323 18.72 3.37 -7.39
N GLU A 324 19.40 4.47 -7.08
CA GLU A 324 20.32 5.06 -8.05
C GLU A 324 21.53 4.13 -8.21
N TYR A 325 21.97 3.94 -9.46
CA TYR A 325 23.04 3.01 -9.82
C TYR A 325 24.31 3.18 -8.97
N GLY A 326 24.72 4.43 -8.69
CA GLY A 326 25.95 4.73 -7.94
C GLY A 326 25.95 4.35 -6.46
N TYR A 327 24.79 4.03 -5.86
CA TYR A 327 24.73 3.58 -4.46
C TYR A 327 25.03 2.09 -4.27
N GLY A 328 25.10 1.29 -5.34
CA GLY A 328 25.42 -0.15 -5.25
C GLY A 328 24.37 -1.01 -4.54
N LEU A 329 23.20 -0.46 -4.23
CA LEU A 329 22.18 -1.16 -3.42
C LEU A 329 21.67 -2.44 -4.10
N HIS A 330 21.52 -2.44 -5.42
CA HIS A 330 21.17 -3.62 -6.20
C HIS A 330 22.17 -4.77 -6.01
N GLU A 331 23.47 -4.46 -5.90
CA GLU A 331 24.52 -5.44 -5.62
C GLU A 331 24.42 -5.97 -4.19
N GLU A 332 24.17 -5.10 -3.21
CA GLU A 332 23.98 -5.52 -1.82
C GLU A 332 22.80 -6.49 -1.67
N VAL A 333 21.69 -6.21 -2.36
CA VAL A 333 20.48 -7.05 -2.36
C VAL A 333 20.78 -8.40 -3.02
N ALA A 334 21.42 -8.39 -4.19
CA ALA A 334 21.81 -9.61 -4.90
C ALA A 334 22.79 -10.48 -4.07
N ASN A 335 23.80 -9.87 -3.45
CA ASN A 335 24.78 -10.55 -2.59
C ASN A 335 24.16 -11.18 -1.33
N ARG A 336 22.98 -10.72 -0.90
CA ARG A 336 22.21 -11.32 0.20
C ARG A 336 21.25 -12.43 -0.25
N GLY A 337 21.30 -12.79 -1.53
CA GLY A 337 20.57 -13.90 -2.12
C GLY A 337 19.13 -13.55 -2.49
N PHE A 338 18.82 -12.27 -2.70
CA PHE A 338 17.54 -11.84 -3.26
C PHE A 338 17.68 -11.57 -4.76
N PRO A 339 16.72 -11.99 -5.60
CA PRO A 339 16.64 -11.50 -6.96
C PRO A 339 16.35 -10.00 -6.96
N ILE A 340 16.76 -9.31 -8.02
CA ILE A 340 16.55 -7.87 -8.20
C ILE A 340 15.73 -7.59 -9.47
N TYR A 341 15.05 -6.45 -9.47
CA TYR A 341 14.58 -5.85 -10.70
C TYR A 341 15.75 -5.16 -11.43
N ASP A 342 15.81 -5.32 -12.75
CA ASP A 342 16.69 -4.51 -13.58
C ASP A 342 15.94 -3.24 -14.04
N PHE A 343 15.92 -2.24 -13.16
CA PHE A 343 15.33 -0.94 -13.48
C PHE A 343 16.23 -0.04 -14.35
N PHE A 344 17.50 -0.42 -14.56
CA PHE A 344 18.41 0.35 -15.41
C PHE A 344 18.24 -0.01 -16.89
N LEU A 345 18.00 -1.29 -17.19
CA LEU A 345 17.87 -1.80 -18.56
C LEU A 345 16.85 -1.05 -19.43
N PRO A 346 15.63 -0.69 -18.97
CA PRO A 346 14.68 0.06 -19.79
C PRO A 346 15.26 1.39 -20.30
N GLY A 347 15.88 2.17 -19.41
CA GLY A 347 16.52 3.45 -19.76
C GLY A 347 17.73 3.28 -20.67
N LEU A 348 18.54 2.24 -20.42
CA LEU A 348 19.72 1.93 -21.23
C LEU A 348 19.37 1.47 -22.65
N ILE A 349 18.28 0.71 -22.83
CA ILE A 349 17.78 0.34 -24.16
C ILE A 349 17.31 1.58 -24.92
N ILE A 350 16.57 2.47 -24.25
CA ILE A 350 16.11 3.74 -24.86
C ILE A 350 17.32 4.57 -25.31
N ASP A 351 18.31 4.78 -24.44
CA ASP A 351 19.53 5.52 -24.76
C ASP A 351 20.28 4.89 -25.94
N ALA A 352 20.40 3.56 -25.97
CA ALA A 352 21.10 2.86 -27.03
C ALA A 352 20.42 2.99 -28.40
N LEU A 353 19.08 2.93 -28.43
CA LEU A 353 18.29 3.12 -29.64
C LEU A 353 18.33 4.58 -30.13
N ASP A 354 18.21 5.53 -29.21
CA ASP A 354 18.16 6.96 -29.53
C ASP A 354 19.52 7.49 -30.02
N ARG A 355 20.61 7.06 -29.39
CA ARG A 355 21.98 7.48 -29.76
C ARG A 355 22.64 6.59 -30.81
N GLY A 356 22.08 5.43 -31.12
CA GLY A 356 22.67 4.45 -32.02
C GLY A 356 24.00 3.84 -31.51
N THR A 357 24.19 3.76 -30.19
CA THR A 357 25.39 3.18 -29.56
C THR A 357 25.02 2.30 -28.39
N SER A 358 25.64 1.11 -28.29
CA SER A 358 25.38 0.15 -27.22
C SER A 358 26.34 0.26 -26.03
N THR A 359 27.16 1.32 -25.96
CA THR A 359 28.28 1.41 -24.99
C THR A 359 27.82 1.28 -23.53
N ALA A 360 26.85 2.09 -23.10
CA ALA A 360 26.34 2.05 -21.72
C ALA A 360 25.63 0.73 -21.41
N LEU A 361 24.85 0.20 -22.37
CA LEU A 361 24.17 -1.08 -22.25
C LEU A 361 25.16 -2.26 -22.12
N LEU A 362 26.24 -2.26 -22.91
CA LEU A 362 27.26 -3.31 -22.84
C LEU A 362 28.07 -3.25 -21.54
N ASN A 363 28.33 -2.06 -21.01
CA ASN A 363 28.97 -1.91 -19.70
C ASN A 363 28.08 -2.53 -18.59
N TRP A 364 26.78 -2.19 -18.59
CA TRP A 364 25.83 -2.78 -17.64
C TRP A 364 25.74 -4.31 -17.74
N ILE A 365 25.64 -4.85 -18.97
CA ILE A 365 25.66 -6.30 -19.20
C ILE A 365 26.97 -6.93 -18.70
N GLY A 366 28.11 -6.27 -18.91
CA GLY A 366 29.41 -6.70 -18.41
C GLY A 366 29.43 -6.79 -16.89
N GLU A 367 28.93 -5.76 -16.20
CA GLU A 367 28.89 -5.72 -14.74
C GLU A 367 28.02 -6.82 -14.14
N LEU A 368 26.82 -7.04 -14.68
CA LEU A 368 25.95 -8.13 -14.23
C LEU A 368 26.65 -9.49 -14.36
N ARG A 369 27.34 -9.73 -15.48
CA ARG A 369 28.08 -10.97 -15.72
C ARG A 369 29.28 -11.13 -14.80
N ASP A 370 30.06 -10.08 -14.62
CA ASP A 370 31.29 -10.11 -13.80
C ASP A 370 30.97 -10.28 -12.32
N LYS A 371 29.85 -9.69 -11.87
CA LYS A 371 29.38 -9.78 -10.47
C LYS A 371 28.49 -11.00 -10.20
N GLY A 372 28.04 -11.70 -11.25
CA GLY A 372 27.17 -12.87 -11.11
C GLY A 372 25.77 -12.55 -10.59
N ILE A 373 25.23 -11.39 -10.98
CA ILE A 373 23.91 -10.87 -10.58
C ILE A 373 22.85 -11.32 -11.58
#